data_AF-A0A154IMU9-F1
#
_entry.id   AF-A0A154IMU9-F1
#
_cell.length_a   1.000
_cell.length_b   1.000
_cell.length_c   1.000
_cell.angle_alpha   90.00
_cell.angle_beta   90.00
_cell.angle_gamma   90.00
#
_symmetry.space_group_name_H-M   'P 1'
#
loop_
_entity.id
_entity.type
_entity.pdbx_description
1 polymer ?
#
loop_
_entity_poly.entity_id
_entity_poly.type
_entity_poly.pdbx_seq_one_letter_code
_entity_poly.pdbx_strand_id
1 'polypeptide(L)' 'MAFAGIERALLVSTDARDRPGRRLEQHTRAIKQLEAAGVSHAVYTSAPKPENAPLLLAPDHNGTEKALAPLALGPYM' A
#
# COMPACT_ATOMS: atom_id res chain seq x y z
N MET A 1 -13.80 14.90 -4.95
CA MET A 1 -12.87 14.00 -4.23
C MET A 1 -12.06 13.24 -5.25
N ALA A 2 -10.74 13.07 -5.05
CA ALA A 2 -9.84 12.49 -6.06
C ALA A 2 -10.17 11.05 -6.47
N PHE A 3 -10.85 10.28 -5.59
CA PHE A 3 -11.14 8.86 -5.82
C PHE A 3 -12.64 8.54 -6.03
N ALA A 4 -13.49 9.55 -6.24
CA ALA A 4 -14.92 9.33 -6.41
C ALA A 4 -15.21 8.46 -7.65
N GLY A 5 -16.01 7.39 -7.47
CA GLY A 5 -16.40 6.49 -8.55
C GLY A 5 -15.34 5.46 -8.95
N ILE A 6 -14.25 5.32 -8.19
CA ILE A 6 -13.23 4.30 -8.44
C ILE A 6 -13.62 2.99 -7.77
N GLU A 7 -13.59 1.90 -8.53
CA GLU A 7 -13.85 0.55 -8.02
C GLU A 7 -12.57 -0.23 -7.71
N ARG A 8 -11.49 0.05 -8.46
CA ARG A 8 -10.21 -0.65 -8.39
C ARG A 8 -9.03 0.33 -8.39
N ALA A 9 -7.98 0.01 -7.63
CA ALA A 9 -6.81 0.87 -7.52
C ALA A 9 -5.50 0.09 -7.76
N LEU A 10 -4.50 0.80 -8.30
CA LEU A 10 -3.09 0.40 -8.27
C LEU A 10 -2.35 1.39 -7.38
N LEU A 11 -1.82 0.91 -6.26
CA LEU A 11 -0.92 1.67 -5.41
C LEU A 11 0.53 1.36 -5.84
N VAL A 12 1.23 2.37 -6.35
CA VAL A 12 2.66 2.26 -6.69
C VAL A 12 3.49 2.73 -5.52
N SER A 13 4.51 1.96 -5.17
CA SER A 13 5.42 2.28 -4.07
C SER A 13 6.23 3.55 -4.39
N THR A 14 6.48 4.38 -3.38
CA THR A 14 7.15 5.68 -3.58
C THR A 14 8.69 5.56 -3.67
N ASP A 15 9.38 6.64 -3.99
CA ASP A 15 10.84 6.76 -3.93
C ASP A 15 11.34 7.33 -2.60
N ALA A 16 10.47 7.42 -1.59
CA ALA A 16 10.82 7.95 -0.27
C ALA A 16 11.89 7.08 0.41
N ARG A 17 13.05 7.70 0.67
CA ARG A 17 14.24 7.09 1.31
C ARG A 17 14.87 8.00 2.36
N ASP A 18 14.33 9.20 2.55
CA ASP A 18 14.83 10.24 3.45
C ASP A 18 14.62 9.90 4.93
N ARG A 19 13.52 9.20 5.25
CA ARG A 19 13.25 8.70 6.60
C ARG A 19 12.49 7.37 6.59
N PRO A 20 12.81 6.42 7.50
CA PRO A 20 11.97 5.25 7.73
C PRO A 20 10.53 5.63 8.04
N GLY A 21 9.56 4.85 7.56
CA GLY A 21 8.14 5.05 7.83
C GLY A 21 7.43 6.11 6.99
N ARG A 22 8.15 6.94 6.19
CA ARG A 22 7.49 7.95 5.33
C ARG A 22 6.63 7.30 4.26
N ARG A 23 7.14 6.23 3.64
CA ARG A 23 6.41 5.44 2.64
C ARG A 23 5.15 4.86 3.25
N LEU A 24 5.28 4.23 4.42
CA LEU A 24 4.14 3.65 5.13
C LEU A 24 3.08 4.71 5.41
N GLU A 25 3.46 5.87 5.96
CA GLU A 25 2.53 6.95 6.25
C GLU A 25 1.79 7.45 4.99
N GLN A 26 2.51 7.63 3.88
CA GLN A 26 1.92 8.01 2.59
C GLN A 26 0.90 6.96 2.11
N HIS A 27 1.29 5.69 2.16
CA HIS A 27 0.44 4.59 1.72
C HIS A 27 -0.79 4.42 2.60
N THR A 28 -0.67 4.47 3.93
CA THR A 28 -1.82 4.38 4.84
C THR A 28 -2.82 5.50 4.59
N ARG A 29 -2.36 6.73 4.32
CA ARG A 29 -3.24 7.86 3.96
C ARG A 29 -3.97 7.61 2.64
N ALA A 30 -3.28 7.07 1.63
CA ALA A 30 -3.89 6.73 0.36
C ALA A 30 -4.94 5.62 0.52
N ILE A 31 -4.58 4.53 1.21
CA ILE A 31 -5.44 3.38 1.48
C ILE A 31 -6.73 3.83 2.18
N LYS A 32 -6.62 4.65 3.23
CA LYS A 32 -7.80 5.18 3.93
C LYS A 32 -8.76 5.93 3.00
N GLN A 33 -8.23 6.66 2.01
CA GLN A 33 -9.08 7.36 1.04
C GLN A 33 -9.63 6.46 -0.06
N LEU A 34 -8.94 5.37 -0.39
CA LEU A 34 -9.50 4.34 -1.26
C LEU A 34 -10.66 3.61 -0.56
N GLU A 35 -10.50 3.25 0.71
CA GLU A 35 -11.56 2.66 1.55
C GLU A 35 -12.77 3.61 1.66
N ALA A 36 -12.53 4.88 2.00
CA ALA A 36 -13.59 5.89 2.10
C ALA A 36 -14.31 6.16 0.77
N ALA A 37 -13.65 5.88 -0.36
CA ALA A 37 -14.23 5.99 -1.68
C ALA A 37 -14.99 4.73 -2.15
N GLY A 38 -14.97 3.65 -1.37
CA GLY A 38 -15.65 2.39 -1.71
C GLY A 38 -14.87 1.49 -2.66
N VAL A 39 -13.56 1.70 -2.81
CA VAL A 39 -12.69 0.81 -3.59
C VAL A 39 -12.70 -0.57 -2.95
N SER A 40 -12.96 -1.61 -3.73
CA SER A 40 -13.07 -2.98 -3.23
C SER A 40 -11.88 -3.87 -3.61
N HIS A 41 -11.06 -3.43 -4.58
CA HIS A 41 -9.93 -4.21 -5.08
C HIS A 41 -8.71 -3.32 -5.31
N ALA A 42 -7.61 -3.61 -4.62
CA ALA A 42 -6.36 -2.88 -4.77
C ALA A 42 -5.20 -3.83 -5.11
N VAL A 43 -4.31 -3.38 -5.98
CA VAL A 43 -3.02 -4.01 -6.25
C VAL A 43 -1.92 -3.08 -5.76
N TYR A 44 -0.89 -3.62 -5.13
CA TYR A 44 0.24 -2.85 -4.62
C TYR A 44 1.55 -3.38 -5.20
N THR A 45 2.40 -2.50 -5.70
CA THR A 45 3.76 -2.87 -6.13
C THR A 45 4.66 -2.99 -4.89
N SER A 46 4.62 -4.15 -4.23
CA SER A 46 5.40 -4.35 -3.02
C SER A 46 6.87 -4.70 -3.28
N ALA A 47 7.52 -5.30 -2.29
CA ALA A 47 8.85 -5.89 -2.36
C ALA A 47 8.71 -7.41 -2.15
N PRO A 48 9.64 -8.23 -2.65
CA PRO A 48 9.60 -9.67 -2.40
C PRO A 48 9.76 -9.99 -0.90
N LYS A 49 8.78 -10.70 -0.32
CA LYS A 49 8.80 -11.24 1.06
C LYS A 49 9.26 -10.22 2.12
N PRO A 50 8.55 -9.07 2.24
CA PRO A 50 9.02 -7.95 3.06
C PRO A 50 8.96 -8.22 4.57
N GLU A 51 8.28 -9.28 5.01
CA GLU A 51 8.17 -9.66 6.42
C GLU A 51 9.51 -10.00 7.07
N ASN A 52 10.48 -10.51 6.30
CA ASN A 52 11.79 -10.96 6.79
C ASN A 52 12.97 -10.51 5.89
N ALA A 53 12.73 -9.63 4.92
CA ALA A 53 13.76 -9.22 3.98
C ALA A 53 14.80 -8.27 4.64
N PRO A 54 16.11 -8.44 4.37
CA PRO A 54 17.16 -7.55 4.85
C PRO A 54 17.26 -6.26 4.00
N LEU A 55 16.11 -5.66 3.66
CA LEU A 55 16.03 -4.42 2.89
C LEU A 55 15.59 -3.28 3.81
N LEU A 56 16.25 -2.12 3.69
CA LEU A 56 15.94 -0.92 4.49
C LEU A 56 14.44 -0.54 4.46
N LEU A 57 13.80 -0.75 3.31
CA LEU A 57 12.41 -0.39 3.06
C LEU A 57 11.43 -1.55 3.36
N ALA A 58 11.92 -2.76 3.65
CA ALA A 58 11.06 -3.93 3.90
C ALA A 58 10.00 -3.69 5.00
N PRO A 59 10.31 -3.02 6.13
CA PRO A 59 9.29 -2.71 7.14
C PRO A 59 8.13 -1.87 6.60
N ASP A 60 8.42 -0.89 5.73
CA ASP A 60 7.38 -0.03 5.13
C ASP A 60 6.52 -0.83 4.14
N HIS A 61 7.12 -1.75 3.39
CA HIS A 61 6.40 -2.64 2.47
C HIS A 61 5.48 -3.60 3.23
N ASN A 62 6.00 -4.30 4.24
CA ASN A 62 5.20 -5.20 5.09
C ASN A 62 4.05 -4.45 5.79
N GLY A 63 4.32 -3.24 6.29
CA GLY A 63 3.28 -2.39 6.88
C GLY A 63 2.21 -1.99 5.87
N THR A 64 2.59 -1.73 4.62
CA THR A 64 1.64 -1.39 3.54
C THR A 64 0.77 -2.59 3.17
N GLU A 65 1.34 -3.77 3.01
CA GLU A 65 0.60 -5.01 2.74
C GLU A 65 -0.42 -5.30 3.84
N LYS A 66 -0.03 -5.16 5.11
CA LYS A 66 -0.93 -5.30 6.25
C LYS A 66 -2.05 -4.26 6.25
N ALA A 67 -1.75 -3.01 5.88
CA ALA A 67 -2.74 -1.96 5.79
C ALA A 67 -3.76 -2.19 4.66
N LEU A 68 -3.40 -2.94 3.63
CA LEU A 68 -4.29 -3.32 2.53
C LEU A 68 -5.16 -4.55 2.82
N ALA A 69 -4.92 -5.29 3.91
CA ALA A 69 -5.68 -6.48 4.26
C ALA A 69 -7.23 -6.31 4.29
N PRO A 70 -7.80 -5.14 4.61
CA PRO A 70 -9.24 -4.90 4.49
C PRO A 70 -9.76 -4.89 3.04
N LEU A 71 -8.89 -4.64 2.06
CA LEU A 71 -9.21 -4.66 0.64
C LEU A 71 -8.92 -6.04 0.06
N ALA A 72 -9.69 -6.47 -0.95
CA ALA A 72 -9.35 -7.67 -1.68
C ALA A 72 -8.00 -7.46 -2.39
N LEU A 73 -6.96 -8.13 -1.90
CA LEU A 73 -5.64 -8.17 -2.50
C LEU A 73 -5.65 -9.17 -3.66
N GLY A 74 -5.15 -8.75 -4.83
CA GLY A 74 -4.96 -9.66 -5.96
C GLY A 74 -3.99 -10.80 -5.61
N PRO A 75 -4.03 -11.95 -6.32
CA PRO A 75 -3.32 -13.20 -5.97
C PRO A 75 -1.79 -13.16 -6.12
N TYR A 76 -1.18 -11.98 -6.21
CA TYR A 76 0.24 -11.78 -6.51
C TYR A 76 1.01 -11.09 -5.37
N MET A 77 0.51 -11.17 -4.14
CA MET A 77 1.20 -10.70 -2.93
C MET A 77 1.85 -11.88 -2.22
#